data_AF-A0A3B9BZC4-F1
#
_entry.id   AF-A0A3B9BZC4-F1
#
_cell.length_a   1.000
_cell.length_b   1.000
_cell.length_c   1.000
_cell.angle_alpha   90.00
_cell.angle_beta   90.00
_cell.angle_gamma   90.00
#
_symmetry.space_group_name_H-M   'P 1'
#
loop_
_entity.id
_entity.type
_entity.pdbx_description
1 polymer ?
#
loop_
_entity_poly.entity_id
_entity_poly.type
_entity_poly.pdbx_seq_one_letter_code
_entity_poly.pdbx_strand_id
1 'polypeptide(L)'
;MNYMMRFFAEILFFGFILTNISCTKETGPKEVCFYFSKSSVKVGEAVYMFNCSKNFHNQLWILPDGSQQNTRHATFTPSGTGDYHVWLRIGDYNLVDTIGKSQSFTVTP
;
A
#
# COMPACT_ATOMS: atom_id res chain seq x y z
N MET A 1 21.56 26.85 44.81
CA MET A 1 21.63 25.41 44.46
C MET A 1 20.26 24.81 44.75
N ASN A 2 19.32 24.85 43.80
CA ASN A 2 18.03 24.12 43.85
C ASN A 2 17.29 24.10 42.49
N TYR A 3 17.88 24.66 41.41
CA TYR A 3 17.38 24.48 40.03
C TYR A 3 17.51 23.03 39.54
N MET A 4 18.44 22.26 40.12
CA MET A 4 18.68 20.84 39.83
C MET A 4 17.62 19.87 40.41
N MET A 5 16.55 20.34 41.06
CA MET A 5 15.47 19.44 41.49
C MET A 5 14.14 19.66 40.75
N ARG A 6 13.97 20.79 40.05
CA ARG A 6 12.77 21.05 39.24
C ARG A 6 12.85 20.44 37.84
N PHE A 7 14.05 20.30 37.29
CA PHE A 7 14.25 19.70 35.96
C PHE A 7 14.02 18.18 35.92
N PHE A 8 14.19 17.47 37.05
CA PHE A 8 14.02 16.00 37.08
C PHE A 8 12.54 15.57 37.21
N ALA A 9 11.65 16.45 37.66
CA ALA A 9 10.24 16.14 37.83
C ALA A 9 9.43 16.23 36.51
N GLU A 10 9.82 17.08 35.57
CA GLU A 10 9.13 17.20 34.28
C GLU A 10 9.55 16.13 33.25
N ILE A 11 10.79 15.62 33.35
CA ILE A 11 11.31 14.58 32.45
C ILE A 11 10.61 13.22 32.71
N LEU A 12 10.14 12.96 33.93
CA LEU A 12 9.41 11.74 34.27
C LEU A 12 7.95 11.74 33.79
N PHE A 13 7.37 12.89 33.46
CA PHE A 13 5.99 12.98 32.96
C PHE A 13 5.92 12.86 31.42
N PHE A 14 6.97 13.27 30.71
CA PHE A 14 7.04 13.18 29.24
C PHE A 14 7.46 11.80 28.71
N GLY A 15 8.03 10.94 29.57
CA GLY A 15 8.51 9.61 29.18
C GLY A 15 7.41 8.53 29.04
N PHE A 16 6.19 8.78 29.51
CA PHE A 16 5.13 7.76 29.59
C PHE A 16 4.15 7.75 28.40
N ILE A 17 4.26 8.71 27.46
CA ILE A 17 3.26 8.87 26.38
C ILE A 17 3.60 8.02 25.13
N LEU A 18 4.75 7.34 25.07
CA LEU A 18 5.20 6.64 23.86
C LEU A 18 4.96 5.12 23.81
N THR A 19 4.27 4.50 24.80
CA THR A 19 4.17 3.01 24.84
C THR A 19 2.93 2.40 24.19
N ASN A 20 2.10 3.17 23.47
CA ASN A 20 0.87 2.63 22.86
C ASN A 20 0.88 2.64 21.31
N ILE A 21 2.02 2.31 20.69
CA ILE A 21 1.98 1.84 19.30
C ILE A 21 1.52 0.38 19.35
N SER A 22 0.21 0.20 19.56
CA SER A 22 -0.46 -1.09 19.39
C SER A 22 -0.44 -1.41 17.91
N CYS A 23 0.57 -2.17 17.48
CA CYS A 23 0.60 -2.77 16.15
C CYS A 23 -0.41 -3.92 16.15
N THR A 24 -1.69 -3.64 15.89
CA THR A 24 -2.70 -4.67 15.72
C THR A 24 -2.29 -5.53 14.52
N LYS A 25 -1.92 -6.79 14.77
CA LYS A 25 -1.75 -7.76 13.68
C LYS A 25 -3.10 -7.88 12.98
N GLU A 26 -3.11 -7.76 11.67
CA GLU A 26 -4.33 -8.05 10.90
C GLU A 26 -4.58 -9.56 10.97
N THR A 27 -5.57 -9.93 11.78
CA THR A 27 -5.93 -11.32 12.01
C THR A 27 -7.13 -11.68 11.13
N GLY A 28 -6.90 -12.53 10.13
CA GLY A 28 -7.95 -13.04 9.25
C GLY A 28 -7.38 -13.66 7.98
N PRO A 29 -8.22 -14.30 7.13
CA PRO A 29 -7.77 -14.77 5.82
C PRO A 29 -7.36 -13.58 4.95
N LYS A 30 -6.30 -13.75 4.15
CA LYS A 30 -5.87 -12.78 3.14
C LYS A 30 -7.04 -12.49 2.18
N GLU A 31 -7.33 -11.22 1.91
CA GLU A 31 -8.38 -10.79 0.98
C GLU A 31 -7.77 -9.86 -0.08
N VAL A 32 -7.69 -10.28 -1.35
CA VAL A 32 -7.16 -9.40 -2.42
C VAL A 32 -8.24 -8.49 -2.96
N CYS A 33 -8.00 -7.19 -2.87
CA CYS A 33 -8.90 -6.16 -3.36
C CYS A 33 -8.10 -5.01 -3.95
N PHE A 34 -8.48 -4.57 -5.16
CA PHE A 34 -8.08 -3.28 -5.68
C PHE A 34 -9.10 -2.72 -6.65
N TYR A 35 -8.99 -1.42 -6.95
CA TYR A 35 -9.77 -0.72 -7.96
C TYR A 35 -8.94 0.37 -8.64
N PHE A 36 -9.33 0.75 -9.84
CA PHE A 36 -8.73 1.85 -10.60
C PHE A 36 -9.41 3.18 -10.27
N SER A 37 -8.70 4.29 -10.38
CA SER A 37 -9.30 5.63 -10.28
C SER A 37 -10.35 5.90 -11.35
N LYS A 38 -10.29 5.20 -12.48
CA LYS A 38 -11.18 5.31 -13.65
C LYS A 38 -11.08 4.05 -14.51
N SER A 39 -12.15 3.69 -15.20
CA SER A 39 -12.21 2.53 -16.09
C SER A 39 -11.81 2.82 -17.53
N SER A 40 -11.85 4.09 -17.94
CA SER A 40 -11.39 4.59 -19.24
C SER A 40 -10.32 5.66 -19.03
N VAL A 41 -9.16 5.48 -19.66
CA VAL A 41 -7.95 6.29 -19.47
C VAL A 41 -7.48 6.79 -20.84
N LYS A 42 -7.01 8.04 -20.95
CA LYS A 42 -6.38 8.51 -22.20
C LYS A 42 -4.90 8.12 -22.29
N VAL A 43 -4.37 8.02 -23.50
CA VAL A 43 -2.92 7.84 -23.69
C VAL A 43 -2.16 8.98 -23.00
N GLY A 44 -1.11 8.64 -22.27
CA GLY A 44 -0.31 9.59 -21.49
C GLY A 44 -0.95 10.06 -20.18
N GLU A 45 -2.16 9.62 -19.86
CA GLU A 45 -2.85 9.98 -18.63
C GLU A 45 -2.58 8.94 -17.52
N ALA A 46 -2.13 9.38 -16.35
CA ALA A 46 -1.89 8.47 -15.24
C ALA A 46 -3.20 7.82 -14.74
N VAL A 47 -3.14 6.51 -14.48
CA VAL A 47 -4.16 5.75 -13.74
C VAL A 47 -3.62 5.36 -12.38
N TYR A 48 -4.41 5.60 -11.33
CA TYR A 48 -4.08 5.22 -9.96
C TYR A 48 -4.77 3.91 -9.61
N MET A 49 -4.05 3.03 -8.93
CA MET A 49 -4.50 1.71 -8.50
C MET A 49 -4.49 1.64 -6.98
N PHE A 50 -5.67 1.47 -6.39
CA PHE A 50 -5.85 1.52 -4.95
C PHE A 50 -5.99 0.12 -4.35
N ASN A 51 -5.01 -0.32 -3.55
CA ASN A 51 -5.09 -1.57 -2.81
C ASN A 51 -6.01 -1.47 -1.57
N CYS A 52 -7.19 -2.08 -1.66
CA CYS A 52 -8.17 -2.27 -0.59
C CYS A 52 -8.08 -3.65 0.09
N SER A 53 -7.00 -4.39 -0.15
CA SER A 53 -6.78 -5.71 0.44
C SER A 53 -6.70 -5.66 1.96
N LYS A 54 -6.90 -6.81 2.60
CA LYS A 54 -6.86 -6.99 4.05
C LYS A 54 -6.02 -8.20 4.44
N ASN A 55 -5.57 -8.21 5.70
CA ASN A 55 -4.86 -9.31 6.34
C ASN A 55 -3.61 -9.75 5.58
N PHE A 56 -2.79 -8.78 5.17
CA PHE A 56 -1.53 -9.04 4.47
C PHE A 56 -0.41 -8.16 5.04
N HIS A 57 0.84 -8.60 4.86
CA HIS A 57 2.03 -7.87 5.31
C HIS A 57 2.78 -7.20 4.17
N ASN A 58 2.72 -7.78 2.97
CA ASN A 58 3.41 -7.26 1.81
C ASN A 58 2.58 -7.45 0.54
N GLN A 59 2.87 -6.64 -0.47
CA GLN A 59 2.17 -6.61 -1.74
C GLN A 59 3.13 -6.37 -2.89
N LEU A 60 2.71 -6.83 -4.07
CA LEU A 60 3.44 -6.66 -5.31
C LEU A 60 2.45 -6.38 -6.44
N TRP A 61 2.61 -5.22 -7.04
CA TRP A 61 1.98 -4.87 -8.30
C TRP A 61 2.84 -5.36 -9.45
N ILE A 62 2.22 -5.98 -10.44
CA ILE A 62 2.83 -6.26 -11.75
C ILE A 62 2.06 -5.42 -12.75
N LEU A 63 2.75 -4.42 -13.29
CA LEU A 63 2.18 -3.45 -14.21
C LEU A 63 2.20 -3.97 -15.65
N PRO A 64 1.45 -3.34 -16.55
CA PRO A 64 1.31 -3.82 -17.93
C PRO A 64 2.60 -3.85 -18.74
N ASP A 65 3.59 -3.02 -18.37
CA ASP A 65 4.94 -2.99 -18.95
C ASP A 65 5.88 -4.05 -18.35
N GLY A 66 5.37 -4.90 -17.44
CA GLY A 66 6.13 -5.90 -16.71
C GLY A 66 6.90 -5.35 -15.50
N SER A 67 6.88 -4.04 -15.27
CA SER A 67 7.50 -3.44 -14.09
C SER A 67 6.77 -3.85 -12.82
N GLN A 68 7.49 -3.81 -11.70
CA GLN A 68 6.96 -4.19 -10.40
C GLN A 68 7.02 -3.03 -9.41
N GLN A 69 5.99 -2.90 -8.59
CA GLN A 69 5.93 -1.91 -7.51
C GLN A 69 5.46 -2.59 -6.22
N ASN A 70 6.09 -2.26 -5.08
CA ASN A 70 5.74 -2.79 -3.76
C ASN A 70 5.07 -1.74 -2.85
N THR A 71 4.62 -0.64 -3.44
CA THR A 71 3.91 0.44 -2.75
C THR A 71 2.46 0.06 -2.43
N ARG A 72 1.85 0.69 -1.42
CA ARG A 72 0.44 0.39 -1.05
C ARG A 72 -0.49 0.66 -2.21
N HIS A 73 -0.28 1.76 -2.91
CA HIS A 73 -0.98 2.12 -4.13
C HIS A 73 0.03 2.18 -5.27
N ALA A 74 -0.42 1.89 -6.49
CA ALA A 74 0.43 1.97 -7.68
C ALA A 74 -0.09 3.04 -8.64
N THR A 75 0.79 3.48 -9.53
CA THR A 75 0.46 4.36 -10.65
C THR A 75 1.08 3.81 -11.92
N PHE A 76 0.36 3.93 -13.03
CA PHE A 76 0.84 3.56 -14.35
C PHE A 76 0.36 4.60 -15.37
N THR A 77 1.20 4.89 -16.37
CA THR A 77 0.88 5.82 -17.46
C THR A 77 0.98 5.07 -18.78
N PRO A 78 -0.13 4.78 -19.47
CA PRO A 78 -0.11 4.02 -20.72
C PRO A 78 0.45 4.87 -21.86
N SER A 79 1.30 4.27 -22.70
CA SER A 79 1.90 4.92 -23.86
C SER A 79 1.15 4.65 -25.17
N GLY A 80 0.10 3.85 -25.15
CA GLY A 80 -0.71 3.50 -26.32
C GLY A 80 -2.12 3.04 -25.96
N THR A 81 -2.97 2.88 -26.96
CA THR A 81 -4.36 2.44 -26.79
C THR A 81 -4.48 0.93 -26.60
N GLY A 82 -5.57 0.47 -25.98
CA GLY A 82 -5.89 -0.95 -25.81
C GLY A 82 -6.26 -1.31 -24.39
N ASP A 83 -6.38 -2.60 -24.12
CA ASP A 83 -6.67 -3.12 -22.78
C ASP A 83 -5.37 -3.42 -22.03
N TYR A 84 -5.25 -2.88 -20.83
CA TYR A 84 -4.06 -3.00 -19.99
C TYR A 84 -4.38 -3.87 -18.78
N HIS A 85 -3.57 -4.91 -18.58
CA HIS A 85 -3.74 -5.89 -17.51
C HIS A 85 -2.83 -5.57 -16.32
N VAL A 86 -3.42 -5.50 -15.14
CA VAL A 86 -2.69 -5.27 -13.88
C VAL A 86 -2.92 -6.44 -12.94
N TRP A 87 -1.85 -6.89 -12.30
CA TRP A 87 -1.93 -7.87 -11.22
C TRP A 87 -1.56 -7.23 -9.89
N LEU A 88 -2.33 -7.54 -8.85
CA LEU A 88 -1.96 -7.34 -7.47
C LEU A 88 -1.80 -8.70 -6.80
N ARG A 89 -0.64 -8.92 -6.19
CA ARG A 89 -0.39 -10.04 -5.27
C ARG A 89 -0.22 -9.50 -3.85
N ILE A 90 -0.78 -10.19 -2.87
CA ILE A 90 -0.57 -9.90 -1.45
C ILE A 90 -0.11 -11.18 -0.75
N GLY A 91 0.67 -11.03 0.31
CA GLY A 91 1.12 -12.16 1.11
C GLY A 91 1.81 -11.74 2.40
N ASP A 92 2.54 -12.69 2.97
CA ASP A 92 3.40 -12.45 4.12
C ASP A 92 4.65 -11.65 3.72
N TYR A 93 5.47 -11.26 4.70
CA TYR A 93 6.61 -10.36 4.50
C TYR A 93 7.54 -10.74 3.33
N ASN A 94 7.74 -12.04 3.09
CA ASN A 94 8.63 -12.56 2.06
C ASN A 94 7.92 -12.91 0.74
N LEU A 95 6.60 -12.68 0.62
CA LEU A 95 5.79 -13.02 -0.56
C LEU A 95 5.91 -14.49 -1.02
N VAL A 96 6.12 -15.42 -0.07
CA VAL A 96 6.21 -16.87 -0.37
C VAL A 96 4.81 -17.49 -0.51
N ASP A 97 3.89 -17.13 0.39
CA ASP A 97 2.49 -17.54 0.32
C ASP A 97 1.62 -16.35 -0.08
N THR A 98 1.32 -16.26 -1.38
CA THR A 98 0.58 -15.15 -1.96
C THR A 98 -0.73 -15.58 -2.57
N ILE A 99 -1.73 -14.72 -2.43
CA ILE A 99 -2.92 -14.73 -3.27
C ILE A 99 -2.90 -13.51 -4.18
N GLY A 100 -3.57 -13.58 -5.33
CA GLY A 100 -3.54 -12.51 -6.31
C GLY A 100 -4.85 -12.31 -7.05
N LYS A 101 -5.03 -11.11 -7.59
CA LYS A 101 -6.16 -10.71 -8.44
C LYS A 101 -5.64 -9.94 -9.65
N SER A 102 -6.25 -10.16 -10.80
CA SER A 102 -6.02 -9.38 -12.01
C SER A 102 -7.27 -8.57 -12.38
N GLN A 103 -7.08 -7.36 -12.88
CA GLN A 103 -8.14 -6.55 -13.49
C GLN A 103 -7.56 -5.77 -14.66
N SER A 104 -8.45 -5.31 -15.55
CA SER A 104 -8.09 -4.51 -16.71
C SER A 104 -8.78 -3.16 -16.70
N PHE A 105 -8.13 -2.18 -17.33
CA PHE A 105 -8.74 -0.92 -17.73
C PHE A 105 -8.46 -0.69 -19.22
N THR A 106 -9.34 0.07 -19.87
CA THR A 106 -9.22 0.34 -21.30
C THR A 106 -8.61 1.73 -21.51
N VAL A 107 -7.68 1.81 -22.47
CA VAL A 107 -7.02 3.05 -22.87
C VAL A 107 -7.51 3.47 -24.23
N THR A 108 -8.06 4.68 -24.30
CA THR A 108 -8.51 5.33 -25.53
C THR A 108 -7.51 6.41 -25.95
N PRO A 109 -7.57 6.87 -27.21
CA PRO A 109 -6.80 8.02 -27.65
C PRO A 109 -6.92 9.24 -26.71
#